data_AF-A0A7C7TU20-F1
#
_entry.id   AF-A0A7C7TU20-F1
#
_cell.length_a   1.000
_cell.length_b   1.000
_cell.length_c   1.000
_cell.angle_alpha   90.00
_cell.angle_beta   90.00
_cell.angle_gamma   90.00
#
_symmetry.space_group_name_H-M   'P 1'
#
loop_
_entity.id
_entity.type
_entity.pdbx_description
1 polymer ?
#
loop_
_entity_poly.entity_id
_entity_poly.type
_entity_poly.pdbx_seq_one_letter_code
_entity_poly.pdbx_strand_id
1 'polypeptide(L)'
;MGRHIEGKNKDYILGLTNCENLKFNGIQFFAGAFKLKDTYDTTFEDCKFIHSGYGKRMLKVIKPGSAFVKNPFYPTCNVTLGSRNPANLTWRDCEFANYEGRGLFLQTQGGNLVENCYFHNGQIVQVGAAAIAQRNGSGTIIRRNTFHTLGIQNATKSGIDWLLEYNRVYNMQFDGDFSAFQTPVGAQHSTRHRYAWIHDAHGRNAVRFDGDPAGIRGKIDHIVAMHNMKGFRIKGDQHQIYNLTVLRNKGDISLRNDKFYGYDPPDCMEFECRIIGRRGSNPNRANENSIFKNIASNFIAAWPLIPTDTAAIWHGNDISQKLEDQLRDPANLDFRPKATSDLVDNGVVIPGYTDTYNGAAPDIGAYEYGDT
;
A
#
# COMPACT_ATOMS: atom_id res chain seq x y z
N MET A 1 -15.98 12.66 41.22
CA MET A 1 -15.63 13.12 39.86
C MET A 1 -16.61 12.50 38.88
N GLY A 2 -17.38 13.30 38.16
CA GLY A 2 -18.27 12.79 37.10
C GLY A 2 -17.45 12.35 35.88
N ARG A 3 -17.89 11.31 35.17
CA ARG A 3 -17.33 10.94 33.87
C ARG A 3 -17.97 11.83 32.80
N HIS A 4 -17.15 12.47 31.97
CA HIS A 4 -17.60 13.18 30.77
C HIS A 4 -17.84 12.16 29.66
N ILE A 5 -19.06 12.10 29.12
CA ILE A 5 -19.45 11.15 28.07
C ILE A 5 -20.13 11.94 26.95
N GLU A 6 -19.59 11.84 25.73
CA GLU A 6 -20.15 12.45 24.53
C GLU A 6 -20.45 11.40 23.47
N GLY A 7 -21.49 11.64 22.67
CA GLY A 7 -21.91 10.75 21.58
C GLY A 7 -22.02 11.50 20.25
N LYS A 8 -21.44 10.93 19.19
CA LYS A 8 -21.52 11.47 17.83
C LYS A 8 -22.97 11.48 17.32
N ASN A 9 -23.55 12.67 17.12
CA ASN A 9 -24.92 12.80 16.58
C ASN A 9 -24.97 13.16 15.07
N LYS A 10 -23.94 13.82 14.54
CA LYS A 10 -23.83 14.18 13.10
C LYS A 10 -22.77 13.35 12.40
N ASP A 11 -23.04 12.96 11.15
CA ASP A 11 -22.11 12.15 10.37
C ASP A 11 -21.02 12.98 9.70
N TYR A 12 -21.41 14.11 9.10
CA TYR A 12 -20.52 15.06 8.46
C TYR A 12 -20.53 16.40 9.19
N ILE A 13 -19.35 16.92 9.51
CA ILE A 13 -19.16 18.24 10.13
C ILE A 13 -18.82 19.32 9.09
N LEU A 14 -18.26 18.90 7.94
CA LEU A 14 -18.00 19.75 6.78
C LEU A 14 -18.62 19.10 5.54
N GLY A 15 -19.51 19.80 4.85
CA GLY A 15 -20.08 19.39 3.58
C GLY A 15 -19.89 20.49 2.55
N LEU A 16 -19.13 20.22 1.50
CA LEU A 16 -18.90 21.13 0.39
C LEU A 16 -19.49 20.54 -0.89
N THR A 17 -20.13 21.38 -1.70
CA THR A 17 -20.76 20.98 -2.96
C THR A 17 -20.59 22.08 -3.99
N ASN A 18 -20.02 21.75 -5.16
CA ASN A 18 -19.72 22.71 -6.24
C ASN A 18 -18.86 23.87 -5.74
N CYS A 19 -17.72 23.54 -5.11
CA CYS A 19 -16.79 24.53 -4.56
C CYS A 19 -15.40 24.34 -5.17
N GLU A 20 -14.62 25.41 -5.25
CA GLU A 20 -13.23 25.33 -5.70
C GLU A 20 -12.38 26.44 -5.09
N ASN A 21 -11.06 26.30 -5.16
CA ASN A 21 -10.08 27.29 -4.67
C ASN A 21 -10.19 27.57 -3.17
N LEU A 22 -10.33 26.51 -2.37
CA LEU A 22 -10.43 26.61 -0.91
C LEU A 22 -9.13 26.18 -0.23
N LYS A 23 -8.79 26.86 0.87
CA LYS A 23 -7.69 26.47 1.75
C LYS A 23 -8.14 26.44 3.21
N PHE A 24 -7.94 25.28 3.84
CA PHE A 24 -8.10 25.09 5.28
C PHE A 24 -6.72 24.89 5.89
N ASN A 25 -6.38 25.67 6.91
CA ASN A 25 -5.10 25.57 7.61
C ASN A 25 -5.34 25.54 9.13
N GLY A 26 -4.76 24.56 9.82
CA GLY A 26 -4.75 24.52 11.30
C GLY A 26 -6.08 24.18 11.97
N ILE A 27 -7.01 23.53 11.25
CA ILE A 27 -8.36 23.25 11.75
C ILE A 27 -8.47 21.82 12.25
N GLN A 28 -9.00 21.66 13.46
CA GLN A 28 -9.42 20.36 13.98
C GLN A 28 -10.92 20.12 13.74
N PHE A 29 -11.22 19.05 13.01
CA PHE A 29 -12.54 18.46 12.85
C PHE A 29 -12.70 17.30 13.84
N PHE A 30 -13.56 17.49 14.84
CA PHE A 30 -13.80 16.50 15.90
C PHE A 30 -15.17 15.83 15.74
N ALA A 31 -15.19 14.50 15.90
CA ALA A 31 -16.42 13.68 15.95
C ALA A 31 -17.36 13.83 14.74
N GLY A 32 -16.80 14.03 13.55
CA GLY A 32 -17.53 14.10 12.29
C GLY A 32 -16.58 14.03 11.10
N ALA A 33 -17.06 13.50 9.98
CA ALA A 33 -16.28 13.43 8.74
C ALA A 33 -16.49 14.67 7.86
N PHE A 34 -15.66 14.83 6.83
CA PHE A 34 -16.00 15.72 5.72
C PHE A 34 -16.63 14.96 4.54
N LYS A 35 -17.42 15.68 3.74
CA LYS A 35 -17.89 15.25 2.42
C LYS A 35 -17.62 16.36 1.41
N LEU A 36 -16.72 16.09 0.47
CA LEU A 36 -16.38 16.99 -0.63
C LEU A 36 -17.01 16.44 -1.91
N LYS A 37 -18.12 17.03 -2.35
CA LYS A 37 -18.80 16.65 -3.59
C LYS A 37 -18.54 17.71 -4.65
N ASP A 38 -18.09 17.31 -5.83
CA ASP A 38 -17.79 18.22 -6.94
C ASP A 38 -16.99 19.44 -6.43
N THR A 39 -16.00 19.14 -5.59
CA THR A 39 -15.15 20.12 -4.91
C THR A 39 -13.73 19.87 -5.37
N TYR A 40 -13.05 20.93 -5.77
CA TYR A 40 -11.79 20.84 -6.49
C TYR A 40 -10.80 21.92 -6.06
N ASP A 41 -9.54 21.83 -6.49
CA ASP A 41 -8.49 22.83 -6.22
C ASP A 41 -8.49 23.27 -4.74
N THR A 42 -8.51 22.29 -3.85
CA THR A 42 -8.76 22.49 -2.42
C THR A 42 -7.67 21.84 -1.59
N THR A 43 -7.15 22.59 -0.62
CA THR A 43 -6.06 22.15 0.25
C THR A 43 -6.48 22.12 1.72
N PHE A 44 -6.16 21.02 2.40
CA PHE A 44 -6.13 20.91 3.85
C PHE A 44 -4.67 20.80 4.28
N GLU A 45 -4.22 21.76 5.08
CA GLU A 45 -2.86 21.85 5.59
C GLU A 45 -2.91 21.94 7.12
N ASP A 46 -2.03 21.27 7.85
CA ASP A 46 -1.99 21.28 9.32
C ASP A 46 -3.34 20.95 9.99
N CYS A 47 -4.19 20.17 9.31
CA CYS A 47 -5.55 19.88 9.78
C CYS A 47 -5.61 18.55 10.54
N LYS A 48 -6.59 18.43 11.44
CA LYS A 48 -6.81 17.23 12.24
C LYS A 48 -8.21 16.68 12.03
N PHE A 49 -8.33 15.40 11.71
CA PHE A 49 -9.60 14.69 11.55
C PHE A 49 -9.69 13.58 12.60
N ILE A 50 -10.24 13.93 13.76
CA ILE A 50 -10.26 13.08 14.95
C ILE A 50 -11.67 12.55 15.17
N HIS A 51 -11.83 11.23 15.32
CA HIS A 51 -13.15 10.60 15.45
C HIS A 51 -14.08 10.80 14.26
N SER A 52 -13.51 10.93 13.04
CA SER A 52 -14.29 11.18 11.82
C SER A 52 -15.28 10.05 11.50
N GLY A 53 -14.85 8.79 11.67
CA GLY A 53 -15.63 7.63 11.26
C GLY A 53 -15.89 6.59 12.33
N TYR A 54 -16.90 6.83 13.17
CA TYR A 54 -17.49 5.85 14.08
C TYR A 54 -18.95 5.53 13.74
N GLY A 55 -19.34 4.27 13.96
CA GLY A 55 -20.73 3.88 13.95
C GLY A 55 -21.50 4.43 15.15
N LYS A 56 -22.81 4.65 15.00
CA LYS A 56 -23.71 5.17 16.05
C LYS A 56 -24.14 4.09 17.07
N ARG A 57 -23.21 3.23 17.51
CA ARG A 57 -23.47 2.15 18.49
C ARG A 57 -23.81 2.68 19.88
N MET A 58 -23.08 3.70 20.35
CA MET A 58 -23.37 4.34 21.64
C MET A 58 -24.75 4.99 21.68
N LEU A 59 -25.26 5.40 20.52
CA LEU A 59 -26.63 5.92 20.36
C LEU A 59 -27.68 4.82 20.14
N LYS A 60 -27.29 3.54 20.20
CA LYS A 60 -28.14 2.37 19.93
C LYS A 60 -28.83 2.36 18.56
N VAL A 61 -28.40 3.22 17.62
CA VAL A 61 -28.80 3.16 16.21
C VAL A 61 -28.37 1.84 15.59
N ILE A 62 -27.18 1.37 15.98
CA ILE A 62 -26.78 -0.02 15.80
C ILE A 62 -27.12 -0.75 17.11
N LYS A 63 -28.08 -1.69 17.06
CA LYS A 63 -28.57 -2.39 18.26
C LYS A 63 -27.44 -3.19 18.93
N PRO A 64 -27.31 -3.18 20.27
CA PRO A 64 -26.42 -4.08 21.00
C PRO A 64 -26.64 -5.55 20.58
N GLY A 65 -25.55 -6.31 20.40
CA GLY A 65 -25.63 -7.71 19.95
C GLY A 65 -25.81 -7.90 18.44
N SER A 66 -26.01 -6.84 17.66
CA SER A 66 -25.93 -6.94 16.20
C SER A 66 -24.51 -7.38 15.82
N ALA A 67 -24.40 -8.45 15.03
CA ALA A 67 -23.13 -8.87 14.45
C ALA A 67 -22.48 -7.69 13.71
N PHE A 68 -21.16 -7.69 13.58
CA PHE A 68 -20.45 -6.74 12.72
C PHE A 68 -20.88 -6.96 11.25
N VAL A 69 -22.00 -6.38 10.83
CA VAL A 69 -22.55 -6.60 9.49
C VAL A 69 -21.68 -5.85 8.47
N LYS A 70 -21.17 -6.58 7.48
CA LYS A 70 -20.25 -6.07 6.45
C LYS A 70 -20.86 -5.05 5.47
N ASN A 71 -22.18 -4.80 5.42
CA ASN A 71 -22.72 -4.11 4.24
C ASN A 71 -24.09 -3.41 4.31
N PRO A 72 -24.52 -2.82 5.43
CA PRO A 72 -25.03 -1.46 5.24
C PRO A 72 -24.50 -0.41 6.22
N PHE A 73 -23.64 -0.79 7.16
CA PHE A 73 -23.18 0.09 8.24
C PHE A 73 -21.68 0.37 8.18
N TYR A 74 -21.13 0.68 6.99
CA TYR A 74 -19.81 1.31 7.00
C TYR A 74 -19.91 2.63 7.78
N PRO A 75 -19.01 2.90 8.73
CA PRO A 75 -19.04 4.16 9.42
C PRO A 75 -18.77 5.24 8.36
N THR A 76 -19.52 6.32 8.43
CA THR A 76 -19.25 7.51 7.62
C THR A 76 -17.77 7.83 7.69
N CYS A 77 -17.12 8.16 6.57
CA CYS A 77 -15.71 8.48 6.53
C CYS A 77 -15.50 9.80 5.78
N ASN A 78 -14.31 10.36 5.91
CA ASN A 78 -13.89 11.51 5.12
C ASN A 78 -13.87 11.10 3.64
N VAL A 79 -14.69 11.74 2.82
CA VAL A 79 -14.94 11.27 1.44
C VAL A 79 -14.91 12.40 0.43
N THR A 80 -14.30 12.12 -0.71
CA THR A 80 -14.38 12.95 -1.92
C THR A 80 -15.24 12.25 -2.97
N LEU A 81 -15.94 13.04 -3.79
CA LEU A 81 -16.80 12.58 -4.88
C LEU A 81 -16.71 13.60 -6.01
N GLY A 82 -16.32 13.20 -7.21
CA GLY A 82 -16.32 14.09 -8.36
C GLY A 82 -15.72 13.46 -9.61
N SER A 83 -16.13 13.94 -10.78
CA SER A 83 -15.68 13.41 -12.08
C SER A 83 -14.67 14.32 -12.79
N ARG A 84 -14.48 15.56 -12.35
CA ARG A 84 -13.49 16.46 -12.97
C ARG A 84 -12.08 15.90 -12.82
N ASN A 85 -11.31 15.94 -13.91
CA ASN A 85 -9.91 15.53 -13.97
C ASN A 85 -9.07 16.69 -14.54
N PRO A 86 -8.13 17.27 -13.77
CA PRO A 86 -7.76 16.89 -12.41
C PRO A 86 -8.71 17.49 -11.34
N ALA A 87 -8.82 16.78 -10.22
CA ALA A 87 -9.55 17.22 -9.05
C ALA A 87 -8.72 18.12 -8.14
N ASN A 88 -7.40 17.92 -8.10
CA ASN A 88 -6.45 18.76 -7.36
C ASN A 88 -6.78 18.91 -5.87
N LEU A 89 -7.03 17.80 -5.17
CA LEU A 89 -7.26 17.80 -3.74
C LEU A 89 -5.98 17.45 -2.98
N THR A 90 -5.59 18.30 -2.04
CA THR A 90 -4.37 18.11 -1.24
C THR A 90 -4.68 17.98 0.25
N TRP A 91 -4.11 16.96 0.88
CA TRP A 91 -3.93 16.86 2.32
C TRP A 91 -2.43 16.87 2.60
N ARG A 92 -1.96 17.88 3.32
CA ARG A 92 -0.57 18.02 3.73
C ARG A 92 -0.50 18.22 5.24
N ASP A 93 0.46 17.59 5.89
CA ASP A 93 0.72 17.78 7.33
C ASP A 93 -0.52 17.52 8.21
N CYS A 94 -1.40 16.61 7.74
CA CYS A 94 -2.67 16.32 8.40
C CYS A 94 -2.62 15.08 9.30
N GLU A 95 -3.43 15.09 10.34
CA GLU A 95 -3.63 13.96 11.25
C GLU A 95 -5.01 13.33 11.02
N PHE A 96 -5.06 12.01 10.82
CA PHE A 96 -6.28 11.22 10.76
C PHE A 96 -6.21 10.20 11.89
N ALA A 97 -6.99 10.41 12.95
CA ALA A 97 -6.88 9.64 14.18
C ALA A 97 -8.21 9.13 14.70
N ASN A 98 -8.16 8.01 15.42
CA ASN A 98 -9.28 7.43 16.14
C ASN A 98 -10.48 7.21 15.21
N TYR A 99 -10.46 6.20 14.36
CA TYR A 99 -11.59 5.92 13.46
C TYR A 99 -11.82 4.42 13.30
N GLU A 100 -13.07 4.03 13.08
CA GLU A 100 -13.47 2.62 13.02
C GLU A 100 -13.28 2.00 11.62
N GLY A 101 -13.36 2.82 10.57
CA GLY A 101 -13.32 2.41 9.15
C GLY A 101 -12.18 3.04 8.34
N ARG A 102 -12.53 3.81 7.29
CA ARG A 102 -11.56 4.54 6.46
C ARG A 102 -11.18 5.85 7.13
N GLY A 103 -9.89 6.21 7.03
CA GLY A 103 -9.43 7.56 7.34
C GLY A 103 -9.78 8.53 6.23
N LEU A 104 -9.55 8.13 4.96
CA LEU A 104 -9.80 8.93 3.76
C LEU A 104 -10.28 8.05 2.59
N PHE A 105 -11.36 8.45 1.94
CA PHE A 105 -11.93 7.73 0.80
C PHE A 105 -12.00 8.63 -0.43
N LEU A 106 -11.12 8.36 -1.39
CA LEU A 106 -10.92 9.20 -2.58
C LEU A 106 -11.76 8.65 -3.74
N GLN A 107 -12.72 9.41 -4.22
CA GLN A 107 -13.53 9.09 -5.42
C GLN A 107 -13.58 10.29 -6.37
N THR A 108 -12.41 10.91 -6.56
CA THR A 108 -12.14 12.02 -7.47
C THR A 108 -11.04 11.63 -8.46
N GLN A 109 -10.96 12.32 -9.60
CA GLN A 109 -10.04 11.97 -10.68
C GLN A 109 -8.81 12.88 -10.69
N GLY A 110 -7.61 12.32 -10.58
CA GLY A 110 -6.36 13.00 -10.91
C GLY A 110 -5.94 14.16 -9.99
N GLY A 111 -4.63 14.39 -9.92
CA GLY A 111 -4.03 15.53 -9.22
C GLY A 111 -4.19 15.52 -7.70
N ASN A 112 -4.63 14.40 -7.10
CA ASN A 112 -4.76 14.34 -5.64
C ASN A 112 -3.39 14.09 -4.99
N LEU A 113 -3.15 14.74 -3.85
CA LEU A 113 -1.93 14.58 -3.06
C LEU A 113 -2.29 14.30 -1.59
N VAL A 114 -1.74 13.23 -1.05
CA VAL A 114 -1.72 12.95 0.39
C VAL A 114 -0.26 12.90 0.82
N GLU A 115 0.21 13.98 1.45
CA GLU A 115 1.62 14.18 1.78
C GLU A 115 1.82 14.41 3.27
N ASN A 116 2.82 13.76 3.86
CA ASN A 116 3.22 13.97 5.26
C ASN A 116 2.06 13.88 6.26
N CYS A 117 1.09 13.00 6.00
CA CYS A 117 -0.05 12.79 6.86
C CYS A 117 0.19 11.61 7.81
N TYR A 118 -0.41 11.69 9.00
CA TYR A 118 -0.32 10.67 10.03
C TYR A 118 -1.67 9.98 10.24
N PHE A 119 -1.74 8.69 9.88
CA PHE A 119 -2.93 7.85 10.03
C PHE A 119 -2.74 6.88 11.20
N HIS A 120 -3.51 7.02 12.27
CA HIS A 120 -3.33 6.17 13.44
C HIS A 120 -4.56 5.91 14.30
N ASN A 121 -4.46 4.87 15.14
CA ASN A 121 -5.54 4.40 16.01
C ASN A 121 -6.85 4.18 15.23
N GLY A 122 -6.71 3.62 14.04
CA GLY A 122 -7.75 3.44 13.04
C GLY A 122 -8.17 1.98 12.84
N GLN A 123 -9.25 1.75 12.09
CA GLN A 123 -9.64 0.43 11.56
C GLN A 123 -9.94 -0.66 12.62
N ILE A 124 -10.59 -0.31 13.73
CA ILE A 124 -10.69 -1.21 14.90
C ILE A 124 -11.67 -2.38 14.68
N VAL A 125 -12.83 -2.18 14.03
CA VAL A 125 -13.87 -3.24 13.93
C VAL A 125 -14.75 -3.20 12.67
N GLN A 126 -14.87 -2.09 11.93
CA GLN A 126 -15.74 -2.01 10.74
C GLN A 126 -14.94 -1.86 9.43
N VAL A 127 -15.34 -2.65 8.44
CA VAL A 127 -14.49 -3.23 7.37
C VAL A 127 -14.16 -2.25 6.24
N GLY A 128 -13.47 -1.16 6.56
CA GLY A 128 -13.22 -0.04 5.66
C GLY A 128 -12.24 -0.25 4.50
N ALA A 129 -11.95 -1.45 4.02
CA ALA A 129 -10.93 -1.76 2.99
C ALA A 129 -9.47 -1.30 3.27
N ALA A 130 -9.23 -0.07 3.74
CA ALA A 130 -7.93 0.47 4.13
C ALA A 130 -8.08 1.80 4.90
N ALA A 131 -6.99 2.35 5.48
CA ALA A 131 -6.97 3.71 5.98
C ALA A 131 -7.19 4.73 4.85
N ILE A 132 -6.48 4.57 3.74
CA ILE A 132 -6.74 5.30 2.48
C ILE A 132 -7.20 4.30 1.42
N ALA A 133 -8.39 4.53 0.88
CA ALA A 133 -8.92 3.70 -0.19
C ALA A 133 -9.50 4.56 -1.29
N GLN A 134 -9.70 3.94 -2.45
CA GLN A 134 -10.43 4.52 -3.55
C GLN A 134 -11.47 3.55 -4.10
N ARG A 135 -12.53 4.14 -4.66
CA ARG A 135 -13.43 3.48 -5.61
C ARG A 135 -13.78 4.50 -6.68
N ASN A 136 -13.61 4.15 -7.95
CA ASN A 136 -13.93 5.03 -9.08
C ASN A 136 -13.20 6.39 -9.09
N GLY A 137 -12.08 6.54 -8.40
CA GLY A 137 -11.17 7.69 -8.54
C GLY A 137 -9.97 7.37 -9.46
N SER A 138 -8.97 8.24 -9.49
CA SER A 138 -7.67 7.97 -10.15
C SER A 138 -6.60 8.98 -9.70
N GLY A 139 -5.35 8.74 -10.07
CA GLY A 139 -4.29 9.75 -10.10
C GLY A 139 -4.01 10.41 -8.75
N THR A 140 -3.59 9.60 -7.77
CA THR A 140 -3.25 10.08 -6.42
C THR A 140 -1.80 9.77 -6.10
N ILE A 141 -1.08 10.78 -5.64
CA ILE A 141 0.25 10.60 -5.04
C ILE A 141 0.07 10.50 -3.53
N ILE A 142 0.52 9.39 -2.96
CA ILE A 142 0.54 9.14 -1.52
C ILE A 142 2.00 9.07 -1.10
N ARG A 143 2.49 10.13 -0.44
CA ARG A 143 3.91 10.22 -0.12
C ARG A 143 4.25 10.72 1.27
N ARG A 144 5.35 10.22 1.83
CA ARG A 144 5.86 10.63 3.15
C ARG A 144 4.86 10.43 4.29
N ASN A 145 3.87 9.55 4.13
CA ASN A 145 2.86 9.33 5.15
C ASN A 145 3.31 8.26 6.14
N THR A 146 2.81 8.38 7.36
CA THR A 146 2.98 7.37 8.40
C THR A 146 1.65 6.71 8.72
N PHE A 147 1.61 5.39 8.60
CA PHE A 147 0.48 4.55 8.98
C PHE A 147 0.87 3.72 10.21
N HIS A 148 0.23 3.98 11.34
CA HIS A 148 0.66 3.47 12.65
C HIS A 148 -0.53 3.04 13.51
N THR A 149 -0.45 1.89 14.19
CA THR A 149 -1.54 1.44 15.09
C THR A 149 -2.88 1.36 14.36
N LEU A 150 -2.90 0.65 13.24
CA LEU A 150 -4.11 0.40 12.48
C LEU A 150 -4.56 -1.04 12.68
N GLY A 151 -5.86 -1.21 12.91
CA GLY A 151 -6.50 -2.51 13.01
C GLY A 151 -6.76 -3.14 11.64
N ILE A 152 -7.88 -3.85 11.52
CA ILE A 152 -8.27 -4.74 10.42
C ILE A 152 -8.12 -4.07 9.04
N GLN A 153 -7.74 -4.85 8.03
CA GLN A 153 -7.51 -4.41 6.63
C GLN A 153 -6.15 -3.76 6.39
N ASN A 154 -6.06 -2.95 5.33
CA ASN A 154 -4.82 -2.47 4.75
C ASN A 154 -4.48 -1.05 5.20
N ALA A 155 -3.22 -0.62 5.04
CA ALA A 155 -2.91 0.81 5.14
C ALA A 155 -3.47 1.55 3.92
N THR A 156 -3.23 1.00 2.72
CA THR A 156 -3.84 1.48 1.48
C THR A 156 -4.50 0.36 0.67
N LYS A 157 -5.57 0.71 -0.03
CA LYS A 157 -6.10 -0.09 -1.14
C LYS A 157 -6.08 0.77 -2.40
N SER A 158 -5.09 0.51 -3.23
CA SER A 158 -4.70 1.39 -4.34
C SER A 158 -5.80 1.57 -5.38
N GLY A 159 -5.83 2.77 -5.92
CA GLY A 159 -6.58 3.16 -7.09
C GLY A 159 -5.75 3.12 -8.37
N ILE A 160 -6.41 3.35 -9.51
CA ILE A 160 -5.75 3.49 -10.82
C ILE A 160 -4.84 4.73 -10.79
N ASP A 161 -3.65 4.64 -11.38
CA ASP A 161 -2.65 5.72 -11.50
C ASP A 161 -2.16 6.24 -10.14
N TRP A 162 -2.02 5.35 -9.16
CA TRP A 162 -1.43 5.74 -7.86
C TRP A 162 0.09 5.59 -7.84
N LEU A 163 0.73 6.59 -7.24
CA LEU A 163 2.13 6.53 -6.82
C LEU A 163 2.19 6.50 -5.30
N LEU A 164 2.72 5.42 -4.74
CA LEU A 164 2.96 5.29 -3.30
C LEU A 164 4.46 5.36 -3.05
N GLU A 165 4.96 6.46 -2.49
CA GLU A 165 6.40 6.68 -2.30
C GLU A 165 6.78 7.19 -0.90
N TYR A 166 7.91 6.80 -0.34
CA TYR A 166 8.41 7.34 0.95
C TYR A 166 7.46 7.15 2.13
N ASN A 167 6.54 6.20 2.06
CA ASN A 167 5.59 5.93 3.14
C ASN A 167 6.17 4.92 4.14
N ARG A 168 5.76 5.07 5.40
CA ARG A 168 6.09 4.14 6.48
C ARG A 168 4.83 3.47 7.03
N VAL A 169 4.84 2.15 7.13
CA VAL A 169 3.74 1.38 7.72
C VAL A 169 4.27 0.47 8.81
N TYR A 170 3.76 0.61 10.04
CA TYR A 170 4.19 -0.20 11.17
C TYR A 170 3.15 -0.31 12.29
N ASN A 171 3.38 -1.24 13.22
CA ASN A 171 2.53 -1.48 14.38
C ASN A 171 1.06 -1.78 13.99
N MET A 172 0.87 -2.61 12.97
CA MET A 172 -0.46 -3.04 12.53
C MET A 172 -1.02 -4.11 13.48
N GLN A 173 -2.33 -4.10 13.71
CA GLN A 173 -3.00 -4.93 14.72
C GLN A 173 -3.99 -5.92 14.09
N PHE A 174 -4.24 -7.04 14.78
CA PHE A 174 -5.10 -8.16 14.36
C PHE A 174 -4.59 -8.97 13.17
N ASP A 175 -5.01 -10.23 13.05
CA ASP A 175 -4.65 -11.12 11.95
C ASP A 175 -5.65 -11.10 10.78
N GLY A 176 -5.15 -11.33 9.57
CA GLY A 176 -5.97 -11.58 8.39
C GLY A 176 -5.16 -11.65 7.10
N ASP A 177 -5.84 -11.88 5.97
CA ASP A 177 -5.22 -11.83 4.65
C ASP A 177 -5.24 -10.37 4.12
N PHE A 178 -4.48 -9.50 4.81
CA PHE A 178 -4.38 -8.06 4.55
C PHE A 178 -2.99 -7.67 4.09
N SER A 179 -2.78 -6.39 3.78
CA SER A 179 -1.49 -5.88 3.31
C SER A 179 -1.26 -4.45 3.79
N ALA A 180 -0.02 -3.99 3.89
CA ALA A 180 0.21 -2.55 4.02
C ALA A 180 -0.32 -1.88 2.76
N PHE A 181 0.21 -2.24 1.59
CA PHE A 181 -0.29 -1.77 0.30
C PHE A 181 -0.91 -2.90 -0.50
N GLN A 182 -2.21 -2.81 -0.76
CA GLN A 182 -2.91 -3.75 -1.63
C GLN A 182 -3.34 -3.07 -2.93
N THR A 183 -3.00 -3.68 -4.06
CA THR A 183 -3.42 -3.23 -5.38
C THR A 183 -4.42 -4.21 -6.01
N PRO A 184 -5.69 -3.80 -6.23
CA PRO A 184 -6.68 -4.63 -6.90
C PRO A 184 -6.38 -4.77 -8.41
N VAL A 185 -6.91 -5.83 -9.03
CA VAL A 185 -6.71 -6.20 -10.46
C VAL A 185 -6.66 -5.00 -11.41
N GLY A 186 -7.72 -4.18 -11.43
CA GLY A 186 -7.87 -3.08 -12.40
C GLY A 186 -6.92 -1.90 -12.17
N ALA A 187 -6.21 -1.84 -11.05
CA ALA A 187 -5.24 -0.79 -10.75
C ALA A 187 -3.79 -1.23 -10.94
N GLN A 188 -3.52 -2.53 -11.13
CA GLN A 188 -2.14 -3.02 -11.18
C GLN A 188 -1.34 -2.40 -12.32
N HIS A 189 -1.94 -2.27 -13.51
CA HIS A 189 -1.20 -1.86 -14.71
C HIS A 189 -0.64 -0.42 -14.67
N SER A 190 -1.10 0.42 -13.73
CA SER A 190 -0.69 1.82 -13.65
C SER A 190 -0.20 2.25 -12.28
N THR A 191 -0.10 1.33 -11.32
CA THR A 191 0.34 1.68 -9.96
C THR A 191 1.79 1.33 -9.73
N ARG A 192 2.47 2.21 -8.98
CA ARG A 192 3.86 2.03 -8.56
C ARG A 192 3.98 2.20 -7.05
N HIS A 193 4.66 1.25 -6.42
CA HIS A 193 5.02 1.29 -5.01
C HIS A 193 6.53 1.44 -4.91
N ARG A 194 7.03 2.49 -4.25
CA ARG A 194 8.47 2.76 -4.22
C ARG A 194 8.99 3.36 -2.92
N TYR A 195 10.28 3.19 -2.62
CA TYR A 195 11.00 3.88 -1.52
C TYR A 195 10.25 3.85 -0.18
N ALA A 196 9.65 2.71 0.18
CA ALA A 196 8.77 2.61 1.35
C ALA A 196 9.34 1.63 2.37
N TRP A 197 9.04 1.89 3.65
CA TRP A 197 9.33 0.98 4.75
C TRP A 197 8.06 0.39 5.29
N ILE A 198 7.97 -0.93 5.22
CA ILE A 198 6.88 -1.68 5.82
C ILE A 198 7.48 -2.64 6.82
N HIS A 199 7.31 -2.35 8.10
CA HIS A 199 7.93 -3.14 9.14
C HIS A 199 7.04 -3.34 10.35
N ASP A 200 7.23 -4.46 11.05
CA ASP A 200 6.45 -4.81 12.25
C ASP A 200 4.93 -4.72 12.00
N ALA A 201 4.50 -5.07 10.78
CA ALA A 201 3.10 -5.07 10.37
C ALA A 201 2.52 -6.47 10.55
N HIS A 202 2.22 -6.82 11.80
CA HIS A 202 1.59 -8.09 12.16
C HIS A 202 0.33 -8.33 11.30
N GLY A 203 0.12 -9.56 10.83
CA GLY A 203 -1.05 -9.89 10.00
C GLY A 203 -1.06 -9.30 8.58
N ARG A 204 0.01 -8.64 8.10
CA ARG A 204 0.05 -7.99 6.77
C ARG A 204 1.11 -8.58 5.86
N ASN A 205 0.78 -8.67 4.58
CA ASN A 205 1.79 -8.66 3.51
C ASN A 205 2.32 -7.21 3.38
N ALA A 206 3.58 -6.95 3.07
CA ALA A 206 4.02 -5.57 2.81
C ALA A 206 3.34 -5.02 1.55
N VAL A 207 3.61 -5.62 0.39
CA VAL A 207 2.91 -5.27 -0.85
C VAL A 207 2.22 -6.50 -1.43
N ARG A 208 0.96 -6.32 -1.83
CA ARG A 208 0.15 -7.35 -2.46
C ARG A 208 -0.50 -6.87 -3.74
N PHE A 209 -0.26 -7.61 -4.81
CA PHE A 209 -1.13 -7.59 -5.98
C PHE A 209 -2.22 -8.63 -5.80
N ASP A 210 -3.47 -8.19 -5.86
CA ASP A 210 -4.63 -9.02 -5.52
C ASP A 210 -5.54 -9.29 -6.73
N GLY A 211 -6.07 -10.51 -6.82
CA GLY A 211 -6.95 -10.96 -7.91
C GLY A 211 -6.91 -12.46 -8.17
N ASP A 212 -7.87 -12.92 -8.98
CA ASP A 212 -8.01 -14.29 -9.51
C ASP A 212 -8.99 -14.30 -10.72
N PRO A 213 -8.50 -14.12 -11.98
CA PRO A 213 -7.12 -13.78 -12.34
C PRO A 213 -6.73 -12.39 -11.82
N ALA A 214 -5.46 -12.25 -11.49
CA ALA A 214 -4.86 -10.97 -11.13
C ALA A 214 -4.54 -10.12 -12.38
N GLY A 215 -4.13 -8.88 -12.15
CA GLY A 215 -3.83 -7.91 -13.20
C GLY A 215 -2.43 -8.13 -13.76
N ILE A 216 -1.94 -7.11 -14.46
CA ILE A 216 -0.64 -7.12 -15.12
C ILE A 216 0.11 -5.82 -14.85
N ARG A 217 1.40 -5.75 -15.21
CA ARG A 217 2.17 -4.50 -15.37
C ARG A 217 2.34 -3.64 -14.10
N GLY A 218 2.02 -4.19 -12.92
CA GLY A 218 2.33 -3.58 -11.63
C GLY A 218 3.83 -3.41 -11.39
N LYS A 219 4.18 -2.30 -10.73
CA LYS A 219 5.58 -1.90 -10.48
C LYS A 219 5.86 -1.77 -8.99
N ILE A 220 7.00 -2.33 -8.56
CA ILE A 220 7.51 -2.23 -7.19
C ILE A 220 9.01 -2.01 -7.24
N ASP A 221 9.53 -1.00 -6.55
CA ASP A 221 10.98 -0.77 -6.46
C ASP A 221 11.44 -0.12 -5.16
N HIS A 222 12.66 -0.41 -4.69
CA HIS A 222 13.26 0.26 -3.53
C HIS A 222 12.41 0.14 -2.25
N ILE A 223 11.84 -1.04 -1.97
CA ILE A 223 11.04 -1.25 -0.75
C ILE A 223 11.80 -2.13 0.23
N VAL A 224 11.77 -1.70 1.50
CA VAL A 224 12.15 -2.53 2.64
C VAL A 224 10.91 -3.16 3.26
N ALA A 225 10.94 -4.48 3.43
CA ALA A 225 9.90 -5.21 4.15
C ALA A 225 10.49 -6.10 5.25
N MET A 226 10.18 -5.79 6.52
CA MET A 226 10.73 -6.48 7.69
C MET A 226 9.67 -6.90 8.72
N HIS A 227 9.76 -8.07 9.35
CA HIS A 227 8.84 -8.47 10.45
C HIS A 227 7.34 -8.43 10.13
N ASN A 228 6.96 -8.67 8.88
CA ASN A 228 5.57 -8.75 8.48
C ASN A 228 5.09 -10.22 8.42
N MET A 229 3.78 -10.44 8.24
CA MET A 229 3.29 -11.79 7.92
C MET A 229 3.88 -12.28 6.61
N LYS A 230 3.97 -11.40 5.60
CA LYS A 230 4.80 -11.64 4.42
C LYS A 230 5.44 -10.34 3.93
N GLY A 231 6.59 -10.40 3.25
CA GLY A 231 7.08 -9.26 2.51
C GLY A 231 6.18 -9.00 1.30
N PHE A 232 6.21 -9.88 0.31
CA PHE A 232 5.52 -9.66 -0.95
C PHE A 232 4.60 -10.82 -1.30
N ARG A 233 3.40 -10.49 -1.78
CA ARG A 233 2.50 -11.46 -2.40
C ARG A 233 2.11 -10.98 -3.78
N ILE A 234 2.85 -11.45 -4.77
CA ILE A 234 2.74 -10.99 -6.15
C ILE A 234 1.89 -12.01 -6.93
N LYS A 235 0.76 -11.53 -7.45
CA LYS A 235 -0.17 -12.26 -8.30
C LYS A 235 -0.29 -11.48 -9.60
N GLY A 236 -0.44 -12.20 -10.70
CA GLY A 236 -0.60 -11.58 -12.01
C GLY A 236 0.56 -11.94 -12.90
N ASP A 237 0.87 -11.04 -13.83
CA ASP A 237 1.94 -11.23 -14.79
C ASP A 237 2.50 -9.89 -15.32
N GLN A 238 3.58 -9.90 -16.11
CA GLN A 238 4.22 -8.70 -16.66
C GLN A 238 4.65 -7.66 -15.61
N HIS A 239 4.93 -8.07 -14.37
CA HIS A 239 5.32 -7.13 -13.32
C HIS A 239 6.78 -6.70 -13.43
N GLN A 240 7.09 -5.49 -12.98
CA GLN A 240 8.46 -4.98 -12.86
C GLN A 240 8.81 -4.82 -11.38
N ILE A 241 9.68 -5.68 -10.86
CA ILE A 241 9.98 -5.77 -9.43
C ILE A 241 11.49 -5.64 -9.21
N TYR A 242 11.91 -4.54 -8.61
CA TYR A 242 13.32 -4.15 -8.53
C TYR A 242 13.75 -3.77 -7.11
N ASN A 243 15.05 -3.90 -6.81
CA ASN A 243 15.68 -3.23 -5.66
C ASN A 243 14.92 -3.45 -4.33
N LEU A 244 14.73 -4.72 -3.93
CA LEU A 244 13.99 -5.06 -2.71
C LEU A 244 14.92 -5.57 -1.61
N THR A 245 14.73 -5.10 -0.39
CA THR A 245 15.39 -5.64 0.81
C THR A 245 14.33 -6.27 1.72
N VAL A 246 14.31 -7.60 1.79
CA VAL A 246 13.20 -8.36 2.38
C VAL A 246 13.72 -9.36 3.40
N LEU A 247 13.46 -9.13 4.68
CA LEU A 247 14.05 -9.91 5.76
C LEU A 247 13.10 -10.13 6.93
N ARG A 248 13.26 -11.27 7.60
CA ARG A 248 12.58 -11.59 8.87
C ARG A 248 11.05 -11.49 8.80
N ASN A 249 10.44 -11.65 7.62
CA ASN A 249 9.00 -11.83 7.52
C ASN A 249 8.69 -13.32 7.78
N LYS A 250 7.44 -13.65 8.16
CA LYS A 250 7.02 -15.07 8.24
C LYS A 250 7.10 -15.76 6.86
N GLY A 251 7.05 -15.00 5.77
CA GLY A 251 7.56 -15.40 4.46
C GLY A 251 7.92 -14.18 3.64
N ASP A 252 9.16 -14.09 3.15
CA ASP A 252 9.65 -12.86 2.52
C ASP A 252 8.99 -12.60 1.17
N ILE A 253 9.30 -13.35 0.10
CA ILE A 253 8.70 -13.12 -1.22
C ILE A 253 7.88 -14.33 -1.65
N SER A 254 6.62 -14.11 -2.06
CA SER A 254 5.77 -15.14 -2.66
C SER A 254 5.26 -14.72 -4.03
N LEU A 255 5.74 -15.44 -5.04
CA LEU A 255 5.23 -15.38 -6.40
C LEU A 255 4.15 -16.44 -6.57
N ARG A 256 2.92 -16.00 -6.81
CA ARG A 256 1.80 -16.92 -7.02
C ARG A 256 1.82 -17.38 -8.46
N ASN A 257 1.89 -18.69 -8.67
CA ASN A 257 1.71 -19.32 -9.98
C ASN A 257 0.22 -19.49 -10.34
N ASP A 258 -0.67 -19.56 -9.35
CA ASP A 258 -2.05 -20.02 -9.49
C ASP A 258 -3.10 -18.89 -9.58
N LYS A 259 -2.68 -17.69 -10.00
CA LYS A 259 -3.52 -16.47 -9.95
C LYS A 259 -3.55 -15.72 -11.28
N PHE A 260 -3.19 -16.37 -12.37
CA PHE A 260 -3.22 -15.83 -13.73
C PHE A 260 -3.20 -16.99 -14.72
N TYR A 261 -3.88 -16.85 -15.86
CA TYR A 261 -4.17 -17.98 -16.77
C TYR A 261 -3.67 -17.80 -18.19
N GLY A 262 -2.93 -16.73 -18.48
CA GLY A 262 -2.39 -16.42 -19.80
C GLY A 262 -3.26 -15.43 -20.57
N TYR A 263 -3.04 -15.37 -21.88
CA TYR A 263 -3.68 -14.44 -22.80
C TYR A 263 -4.36 -15.21 -23.94
N ASP A 264 -5.45 -14.64 -24.47
CA ASP A 264 -6.13 -15.11 -25.67
C ASP A 264 -6.43 -13.91 -26.61
N PRO A 265 -5.80 -13.83 -27.79
CA PRO A 265 -4.75 -14.74 -28.29
C PRO A 265 -3.46 -14.62 -27.44
N PRO A 266 -2.58 -15.65 -27.42
CA PRO A 266 -1.42 -15.70 -26.53
C PRO A 266 -0.44 -14.53 -26.65
N ASP A 267 -0.36 -13.90 -27.81
CA ASP A 267 0.54 -12.80 -28.15
C ASP A 267 -0.05 -11.41 -27.87
N CYS A 268 -1.35 -11.30 -27.56
CA CYS A 268 -1.98 -10.01 -27.32
C CYS A 268 -1.36 -9.27 -26.12
N MET A 269 -1.07 -9.98 -25.02
CA MET A 269 -0.45 -9.44 -23.80
C MET A 269 -1.09 -8.16 -23.20
N GLU A 270 -2.29 -7.79 -23.62
CA GLU A 270 -3.04 -6.65 -23.07
C GLU A 270 -3.96 -7.06 -21.91
N PHE A 271 -4.36 -6.06 -21.12
CA PHE A 271 -5.20 -6.28 -19.94
C PHE A 271 -6.55 -6.96 -20.28
N GLU A 272 -7.14 -6.62 -21.43
CA GLU A 272 -8.43 -7.19 -21.87
C GLU A 272 -8.29 -8.58 -22.50
N CYS A 273 -7.11 -8.94 -22.98
CA CYS A 273 -6.84 -10.26 -23.55
C CYS A 273 -6.52 -11.32 -22.49
N ARG A 274 -6.52 -10.98 -21.21
CA ARG A 274 -6.28 -11.94 -20.13
C ARG A 274 -7.38 -13.01 -20.14
N ILE A 275 -6.98 -14.27 -20.05
CA ILE A 275 -7.91 -15.37 -19.89
C ILE A 275 -8.64 -15.22 -18.55
N ILE A 276 -9.94 -14.94 -18.62
CA ILE A 276 -10.79 -14.81 -17.44
C ILE A 276 -11.13 -16.20 -16.90
N GLY A 277 -10.98 -16.37 -15.59
CA GLY A 277 -11.24 -17.65 -14.94
C GLY A 277 -11.09 -17.56 -13.42
N ARG A 278 -10.97 -18.70 -12.76
CA ARG A 278 -10.52 -18.80 -11.37
C ARG A 278 -9.56 -19.98 -11.25
N ARG A 279 -8.99 -20.16 -10.06
CA ARG A 279 -8.04 -21.24 -9.81
C ARG A 279 -8.66 -22.59 -10.21
N GLY A 280 -7.97 -23.30 -11.10
CA GLY A 280 -8.44 -24.58 -11.65
C GLY A 280 -9.33 -24.46 -12.88
N SER A 281 -9.70 -23.26 -13.33
CA SER A 281 -10.47 -23.06 -14.57
C SER A 281 -9.62 -23.23 -15.84
N ASN A 282 -8.35 -22.84 -15.77
CA ASN A 282 -7.40 -22.85 -16.90
C ASN A 282 -5.99 -23.16 -16.38
N PRO A 283 -5.04 -23.56 -17.25
CA PRO A 283 -3.64 -23.71 -16.88
C PRO A 283 -3.08 -22.44 -16.22
N ASN A 284 -2.29 -22.65 -15.17
CA ASN A 284 -1.65 -21.58 -14.41
C ASN A 284 -0.47 -21.00 -15.21
N ARG A 285 -0.44 -19.68 -15.42
CA ARG A 285 0.57 -18.97 -16.22
C ARG A 285 1.08 -17.68 -15.56
N ALA A 286 0.98 -17.60 -14.22
CA ALA A 286 1.29 -16.37 -13.50
C ALA A 286 2.80 -16.13 -13.34
N ASN A 287 3.19 -14.87 -13.43
CA ASN A 287 4.56 -14.35 -13.35
C ASN A 287 5.55 -14.84 -14.43
N GLU A 288 5.09 -15.54 -15.49
CA GLU A 288 5.97 -16.01 -16.57
C GLU A 288 6.68 -14.86 -17.32
N ASN A 289 6.01 -13.72 -17.46
CA ASN A 289 6.51 -12.54 -18.19
C ASN A 289 6.92 -11.39 -17.25
N SER A 290 7.05 -11.67 -15.95
CA SER A 290 7.49 -10.65 -14.98
C SER A 290 9.01 -10.54 -14.95
N ILE A 291 9.53 -9.44 -14.41
CA ILE A 291 10.96 -9.14 -14.33
C ILE A 291 11.34 -8.90 -12.87
N PHE A 292 12.41 -9.56 -12.41
CA PHE A 292 12.93 -9.42 -11.05
C PHE A 292 14.42 -9.12 -11.05
N LYS A 293 14.83 -7.96 -10.55
CA LYS A 293 16.26 -7.55 -10.55
C LYS A 293 16.66 -6.89 -9.24
N ASN A 294 17.91 -7.08 -8.79
CA ASN A 294 18.45 -6.48 -7.56
C ASN A 294 17.62 -6.83 -6.31
N ILE A 295 17.35 -8.12 -6.10
CA ILE A 295 16.49 -8.59 -5.01
C ILE A 295 17.35 -9.21 -3.92
N ALA A 296 17.29 -8.64 -2.71
CA ALA A 296 17.89 -9.21 -1.51
C ALA A 296 16.81 -9.79 -0.59
N SER A 297 16.81 -11.11 -0.40
CA SER A 297 15.84 -11.81 0.45
C SER A 297 16.42 -13.04 1.13
N ASN A 298 16.00 -13.34 2.36
CA ASN A 298 16.33 -14.62 2.98
C ASN A 298 15.54 -15.76 2.34
N PHE A 299 14.25 -15.54 2.06
CA PHE A 299 13.36 -16.58 1.55
C PHE A 299 12.58 -16.15 0.29
N ILE A 300 12.62 -16.96 -0.75
CA ILE A 300 11.77 -16.76 -1.94
C ILE A 300 10.97 -18.04 -2.16
N ALA A 301 9.64 -17.95 -2.01
CA ALA A 301 8.75 -19.07 -2.30
C ALA A 301 8.57 -19.24 -3.82
N ALA A 302 8.54 -20.51 -4.26
CA ALA A 302 8.64 -20.91 -5.67
C ALA A 302 10.02 -20.55 -6.27
N TRP A 303 11.05 -21.25 -5.78
CA TRP A 303 12.44 -21.16 -6.22
C TRP A 303 12.85 -22.41 -7.04
N PRO A 304 13.59 -22.28 -8.16
CA PRO A 304 14.01 -21.03 -8.81
C PRO A 304 12.81 -20.20 -9.28
N LEU A 305 13.04 -18.89 -9.44
CA LEU A 305 12.01 -17.96 -9.90
C LEU A 305 11.39 -18.44 -11.22
N ILE A 306 10.06 -18.40 -11.29
CA ILE A 306 9.30 -18.69 -12.52
C ILE A 306 9.65 -17.74 -13.68
N PRO A 307 9.73 -16.40 -13.49
CA PRO A 307 10.14 -15.52 -14.58
C PRO A 307 11.54 -15.86 -15.07
N THR A 308 11.74 -15.77 -16.38
CA THR A 308 13.05 -16.01 -17.00
C THR A 308 13.95 -14.78 -16.98
N ASP A 309 13.40 -13.57 -17.02
CA ASP A 309 14.16 -12.32 -16.90
C ASP A 309 14.42 -11.97 -15.43
N THR A 310 15.44 -12.61 -14.87
CA THR A 310 15.91 -12.35 -13.50
C THR A 310 17.41 -12.09 -13.48
N ALA A 311 17.87 -11.17 -12.62
CA ALA A 311 19.28 -10.85 -12.45
C ALA A 311 19.57 -10.31 -11.05
N ALA A 312 20.79 -10.52 -10.55
CA ALA A 312 21.23 -10.03 -9.24
C ALA A 312 20.22 -10.37 -8.11
N ILE A 313 19.98 -11.67 -7.93
CA ILE A 313 19.11 -12.18 -6.87
C ILE A 313 19.99 -12.75 -5.75
N TRP A 314 20.05 -12.03 -4.64
CA TRP A 314 20.67 -12.52 -3.42
C TRP A 314 19.60 -13.28 -2.61
N HIS A 315 19.76 -14.61 -2.52
CA HIS A 315 18.84 -15.50 -1.82
C HIS A 315 19.55 -16.20 -0.66
N GLY A 316 19.42 -15.64 0.55
CA GLY A 316 20.19 -16.07 1.72
C GLY A 316 20.09 -17.56 2.04
N ASN A 317 18.88 -18.14 1.96
CA ASN A 317 18.69 -19.57 2.22
C ASN A 317 19.42 -20.47 1.22
N ASP A 318 19.63 -20.04 -0.02
CA ASP A 318 20.33 -20.83 -1.05
C ASP A 318 21.83 -20.94 -0.75
N ILE A 319 22.39 -19.85 -0.20
CA ILE A 319 23.82 -19.74 0.14
C ILE A 319 24.10 -19.90 1.64
N SER A 320 23.09 -20.33 2.42
CA SER A 320 23.19 -20.51 3.88
C SER A 320 23.66 -19.25 4.64
N GLN A 321 23.29 -18.07 4.16
CA GLN A 321 23.57 -16.79 4.80
C GLN A 321 22.28 -16.07 5.22
N LYS A 322 22.46 -15.05 6.05
CA LYS A 322 21.38 -14.22 6.57
C LYS A 322 21.53 -12.79 6.07
N LEU A 323 20.47 -12.24 5.48
CA LEU A 323 20.45 -10.88 4.95
C LEU A 323 20.71 -9.87 6.05
N GLU A 324 20.26 -10.11 7.28
CA GLU A 324 20.57 -9.24 8.41
C GLU A 324 22.09 -9.06 8.67
N ASP A 325 22.91 -10.06 8.33
CA ASP A 325 24.36 -9.98 8.52
C ASP A 325 25.04 -9.12 7.44
N GLN A 326 24.35 -8.91 6.31
CA GLN A 326 24.77 -8.08 5.18
C GLN A 326 24.46 -6.59 5.38
N LEU A 327 23.51 -6.26 6.27
CA LEU A 327 23.00 -4.89 6.47
C LEU A 327 23.58 -4.22 7.72
N ARG A 328 23.86 -2.92 7.64
CA ARG A 328 24.56 -2.15 8.67
C ARG A 328 23.97 -2.28 10.07
N ASP A 329 22.68 -1.96 10.23
CA ASP A 329 22.00 -2.07 11.52
C ASP A 329 20.46 -2.16 11.35
N PRO A 330 19.94 -3.28 10.84
CA PRO A 330 18.51 -3.43 10.57
C PRO A 330 17.63 -3.37 11.84
N ALA A 331 18.21 -3.64 13.02
CA ALA A 331 17.50 -3.53 14.30
C ALA A 331 17.15 -2.06 14.64
N ASN A 332 17.96 -1.11 14.17
CA ASN A 332 17.73 0.32 14.30
C ASN A 332 17.27 0.98 12.98
N LEU A 333 16.73 0.17 12.05
CA LEU A 333 16.20 0.60 10.74
C LEU A 333 17.26 1.21 9.80
N ASP A 334 18.51 0.79 9.94
CA ASP A 334 19.57 1.07 8.97
C ASP A 334 19.75 -0.13 8.04
N PHE A 335 19.09 -0.05 6.89
CA PHE A 335 19.05 -1.11 5.87
C PHE A 335 20.10 -0.94 4.77
N ARG A 336 21.05 -0.02 4.94
CA ARG A 336 22.18 0.12 4.01
C ARG A 336 23.08 -1.13 4.11
N PRO A 337 23.66 -1.61 3.01
CA PRO A 337 24.69 -2.65 3.07
C PRO A 337 25.89 -2.24 3.93
N LYS A 338 26.58 -3.23 4.52
CA LYS A 338 27.91 -3.02 5.13
C LYS A 338 28.97 -2.98 4.03
N ALA A 339 30.13 -2.40 4.33
CA ALA A 339 31.25 -2.35 3.39
C ALA A 339 31.72 -3.74 2.91
N THR A 340 31.57 -4.78 3.73
CA THR A 340 31.93 -6.17 3.41
C THR A 340 30.76 -6.97 2.88
N SER A 341 29.66 -6.32 2.51
CA SER A 341 28.45 -7.02 2.11
C SER A 341 28.54 -7.55 0.68
N ASP A 342 28.04 -8.76 0.47
CA ASP A 342 27.87 -9.39 -0.85
C ASP A 342 26.89 -8.60 -1.75
N LEU A 343 26.15 -7.65 -1.18
CA LEU A 343 25.19 -6.82 -1.91
C LEU A 343 25.87 -5.67 -2.66
N VAL A 344 27.06 -5.25 -2.21
CA VAL A 344 27.75 -4.06 -2.72
C VAL A 344 28.27 -4.32 -4.13
N ASP A 345 28.01 -3.41 -5.08
CA ASP A 345 28.48 -3.47 -6.47
C ASP A 345 28.10 -4.76 -7.23
N ASN A 346 27.07 -5.48 -6.79
CA ASN A 346 26.65 -6.77 -7.36
C ASN A 346 25.26 -6.72 -8.01
N GLY A 347 24.63 -5.56 -8.06
CA GLY A 347 23.40 -5.30 -8.79
C GLY A 347 23.62 -5.10 -10.29
N VAL A 348 22.51 -4.92 -11.00
CA VAL A 348 22.48 -4.57 -12.42
C VAL A 348 21.86 -3.19 -12.61
N VAL A 349 22.34 -2.46 -13.61
CA VAL A 349 21.75 -1.18 -14.01
C VAL A 349 20.39 -1.42 -14.65
N ILE A 350 19.39 -0.71 -14.13
CA ILE A 350 18.00 -0.74 -14.60
C ILE A 350 17.65 0.71 -14.96
N PRO A 351 17.63 1.06 -16.26
CA PRO A 351 17.37 2.44 -16.69
C PRO A 351 16.09 3.01 -16.09
N GLY A 352 16.18 4.19 -15.48
CA GLY A 352 15.09 4.87 -14.77
C GLY A 352 14.87 4.41 -13.31
N TYR A 353 15.66 3.45 -12.81
CA TYR A 353 15.54 2.93 -11.44
C TYR A 353 16.85 2.98 -10.68
N THR A 354 17.96 2.57 -11.29
CA THR A 354 19.30 2.60 -10.69
C THR A 354 20.28 3.39 -11.57
N ASP A 355 19.82 4.54 -12.09
CA ASP A 355 20.64 5.43 -12.93
C ASP A 355 21.78 6.11 -12.13
N THR A 356 21.60 6.20 -10.81
CA THR A 356 22.58 6.74 -9.86
C THR A 356 22.88 5.66 -8.83
N TYR A 357 24.16 5.32 -8.70
CA TYR A 357 24.67 4.34 -7.73
C TYR A 357 26.10 4.72 -7.31
N ASN A 358 26.56 4.15 -6.20
CA ASN A 358 27.89 4.42 -5.66
C ASN A 358 28.79 3.21 -5.89
N GLY A 359 29.81 3.34 -6.74
CA GLY A 359 30.78 2.27 -6.98
C GLY A 359 30.85 1.84 -8.44
N ALA A 360 31.15 0.57 -8.66
CA ALA A 360 31.26 -0.05 -9.98
C ALA A 360 29.89 -0.44 -10.58
N ALA A 361 28.91 -0.81 -9.75
CA ALA A 361 27.56 -1.17 -10.15
C ALA A 361 26.55 -0.81 -9.04
N PRO A 362 25.23 -0.79 -9.31
CA PRO A 362 24.24 -0.65 -8.26
C PRO A 362 24.35 -1.76 -7.21
N ASP A 363 23.89 -1.50 -6.00
CA ASP A 363 23.80 -2.50 -4.96
C ASP A 363 22.54 -3.37 -5.10
N ILE A 364 22.62 -4.61 -4.62
CA ILE A 364 21.45 -5.47 -4.52
C ILE A 364 20.61 -5.03 -3.31
N GLY A 365 19.38 -4.62 -3.58
CA GLY A 365 18.41 -4.25 -2.54
C GLY A 365 17.93 -2.81 -2.69
N ALA A 366 17.32 -2.29 -1.62
CA ALA A 366 16.63 -1.00 -1.62
C ALA A 366 17.54 0.21 -1.38
N TYR A 367 18.79 0.00 -0.96
CA TYR A 367 19.75 1.04 -0.57
C TYR A 367 21.13 0.75 -1.12
N GLU A 368 21.86 1.81 -1.42
CA GLU A 368 23.27 1.74 -1.78
C GLU A 368 24.14 1.84 -0.52
N TYR A 369 25.31 1.23 -0.57
CA TYR A 369 26.39 1.46 0.35
C TYR A 369 26.85 2.92 0.23
N GLY A 370 27.05 3.56 1.39
CA GLY A 370 27.45 4.96 1.46
C GLY A 370 26.32 5.97 1.30
N ASP A 371 25.06 5.55 1.09
CA ASP A 371 23.90 6.45 1.17
C ASP A 371 23.88 7.20 2.52
N THR A 372 23.49 8.48 2.52
CA THR A 372 23.46 9.36 3.70
C THR A 372 22.07 9.73 4.16
#